data_AF-A0ABD3INY7-F1
#
_entry.id   AF-A0ABD3INY7-F1
#
_cell.length_a   1.000
_cell.length_b   1.000
_cell.length_c   1.000
_cell.angle_alpha   90.00
_cell.angle_beta   90.00
_cell.angle_gamma   90.00
#
_symmetry.space_group_name_H-M   'P 1'
#
loop_
_entity.id
_entity.type
_entity.pdbx_description
1 polymer ?
#
loop_
_entity_poly.entity_id
_entity_poly.type
_entity_poly.pdbx_seq_one_letter_code
_entity_poly.pdbx_strand_id
1 'polypeptide(L)'
;MASFSSAAAHRRPKVVVIIGATGCGKSRLSIDVASHFPSEVINSDKTQVYRGLDITTNKIAPADRRGFPHHPLGSLDPDDGEMTPSQFRSLGDDAISDVASRGNLPILALLAERETRLEVRLLLSKDLPKRVDRMLRVGAFDELVGYYDLRRTNPGAWAGLRKAIGVLEFDRYFEKYPPPRGVRPGDAWGRAGGEQPSGCLCRRHNSEVPRL
;
A
#
# COMPACT_ATOMS: atom_id res chain seq x y z
N MET A 1 55.02 10.74 23.64
CA MET A 1 54.12 9.62 23.27
C MET A 1 52.77 10.21 22.90
N ALA A 2 52.43 10.17 21.61
CA ALA A 2 51.15 10.66 21.12
C ALA A 2 50.04 9.68 21.53
N SER A 3 48.95 10.21 22.07
CA SER A 3 47.66 9.51 22.10
C SER A 3 46.64 10.40 21.41
N PHE A 4 46.53 10.22 20.09
CA PHE A 4 45.35 10.69 19.37
C PHE A 4 44.27 9.65 19.61
N SER A 5 43.33 9.96 20.49
CA SER A 5 42.06 9.25 20.58
C SER A 5 41.39 9.36 19.21
N SER A 6 41.29 8.25 18.51
CA SER A 6 40.52 8.15 17.28
C SER A 6 39.08 8.46 17.63
N ALA A 7 38.64 9.69 17.38
CA ALA A 7 37.24 10.03 17.37
C ALA A 7 36.58 9.09 16.36
N ALA A 8 35.81 8.12 16.87
CA ALA A 8 35.03 7.22 16.05
C ALA A 8 34.24 8.08 15.06
N ALA A 9 34.64 8.02 13.78
CA ALA A 9 33.93 8.72 12.72
C ALA A 9 32.46 8.34 12.87
N HIS A 10 31.59 9.32 13.07
CA HIS A 10 30.14 9.13 13.06
C HIS A 10 29.76 8.61 11.66
N ARG A 11 29.87 7.30 11.47
CA ARG A 11 29.50 6.63 10.22
C ARG A 11 27.99 6.71 10.14
N ARG A 12 27.50 7.74 9.45
CA ARG A 12 26.10 7.81 9.06
C ARG A 12 25.76 6.53 8.28
N PRO A 13 24.68 5.83 8.63
CA PRO A 13 24.29 4.61 7.93
C PRO A 13 24.07 4.94 6.45
N LYS A 14 24.56 4.07 5.57
CA LYS A 14 24.29 4.19 4.13
C LYS A 14 22.85 3.77 3.89
N VAL A 15 22.10 4.58 3.14
CA VAL A 15 20.70 4.32 2.81
C VAL A 15 20.54 4.45 1.29
N VAL A 16 19.84 3.50 0.68
CA VAL A 16 19.43 3.60 -0.74
C VAL A 16 18.03 4.16 -0.78
N VAL A 17 17.79 5.17 -1.62
CA VAL A 17 16.47 5.78 -1.77
C VAL A 17 15.97 5.58 -3.20
N ILE A 18 14.84 4.89 -3.35
CA ILE A 18 14.15 4.67 -4.62
C ILE A 18 12.95 5.62 -4.67
N ILE A 19 13.04 6.62 -5.54
CA ILE A 19 12.02 7.68 -5.68
C ILE A 19 11.27 7.49 -6.99
N GLY A 20 9.94 7.56 -6.96
CA GLY A 20 9.13 7.50 -8.18
C GLY A 20 7.62 7.58 -7.94
N ALA A 21 6.86 7.87 -8.99
CA ALA A 21 5.40 7.95 -8.91
C ALA A 21 4.75 6.58 -8.61
N THR A 22 3.49 6.59 -8.18
CA THR A 22 2.71 5.37 -7.96
C THR A 22 2.58 4.59 -9.26
N GLY A 23 2.85 3.29 -9.23
CA GLY A 23 2.79 2.42 -10.42
C GLY A 23 4.09 2.30 -11.22
N CYS A 24 5.16 3.06 -10.92
CA CYS A 24 6.46 2.95 -11.62
C CYS A 24 7.29 1.69 -11.27
N GLY A 25 6.74 0.70 -10.58
CA GLY A 25 7.47 -0.53 -10.23
C GLY A 25 8.52 -0.39 -9.12
N LYS A 26 8.43 0.64 -8.26
CA LYS A 26 9.38 0.86 -7.14
C LYS A 26 9.58 -0.37 -6.26
N SER A 27 8.49 -1.04 -5.87
CA SER A 27 8.56 -2.23 -5.02
C SER A 27 9.28 -3.39 -5.71
N ARG A 28 9.13 -3.52 -7.04
CA ARG A 28 9.87 -4.51 -7.83
C ARG A 28 11.35 -4.16 -7.85
N LEU A 29 11.69 -2.90 -8.10
CA LEU A 29 13.07 -2.43 -8.09
C LEU A 29 13.71 -2.60 -6.70
N SER A 30 12.99 -2.35 -5.61
CA SER A 30 13.54 -2.54 -4.25
C SER A 30 13.86 -4.01 -3.96
N ILE A 31 13.03 -4.94 -4.44
CA ILE A 31 13.30 -6.39 -4.34
C ILE A 31 14.48 -6.80 -5.23
N ASP A 32 14.56 -6.28 -6.45
CA ASP A 32 15.66 -6.59 -7.35
C ASP A 32 16.99 -6.10 -6.76
N VAL A 33 17.05 -4.88 -6.22
CA VAL A 33 18.21 -4.37 -5.46
C VAL A 33 18.49 -5.26 -4.25
N ALA A 34 17.44 -5.70 -3.54
CA ALA A 34 17.62 -6.55 -2.37
C ALA A 34 18.16 -7.95 -2.67
N SER A 35 17.99 -8.42 -3.89
CA SER A 35 18.59 -9.68 -4.33
C SER A 35 20.11 -9.62 -4.53
N HIS A 36 20.68 -8.42 -4.63
CA HIS A 36 22.12 -8.22 -4.84
C HIS A 36 22.89 -7.83 -3.56
N PHE A 37 22.19 -7.34 -2.53
CA PHE A 37 22.80 -6.86 -1.28
C PHE A 37 22.00 -7.33 -0.07
N PRO A 38 22.64 -7.68 1.06
CA PRO A 38 21.93 -7.92 2.32
C PRO A 38 21.21 -6.64 2.74
N SER A 39 19.90 -6.61 2.56
CA SER A 39 19.14 -5.37 2.62
C SER A 39 17.68 -5.62 2.98
N GLU A 40 17.04 -4.57 3.47
CA GLU A 40 15.65 -4.60 3.92
C GLU A 40 14.93 -3.36 3.37
N VAL A 41 13.66 -3.53 2.99
CA VAL A 41 12.89 -2.47 2.36
C VAL A 41 12.17 -1.65 3.42
N ILE A 42 12.36 -0.34 3.38
CA ILE A 42 11.65 0.62 4.21
C ILE A 42 10.55 1.29 3.37
N ASN A 43 9.30 1.01 3.72
CA ASN A 43 8.12 1.62 3.11
C ASN A 43 7.91 3.03 3.67
N SER A 44 7.55 3.97 2.78
CA SER A 44 7.29 5.36 3.13
C SER A 44 5.86 5.81 2.85
N ASP A 45 4.96 4.89 2.48
CA ASP A 45 3.54 5.22 2.36
C ASP A 45 2.84 5.09 3.72
N LYS A 46 2.39 6.23 4.27
CA LYS A 46 1.66 6.32 5.55
C LYS A 46 0.46 5.38 5.60
N THR A 47 -0.28 5.24 4.50
CA THR A 47 -1.50 4.41 4.47
C THR A 47 -1.18 2.91 4.53
N GLN A 48 0.00 2.52 4.03
CA GLN A 48 0.45 1.12 4.04
C GLN A 48 1.01 0.66 5.39
N VAL A 49 1.24 1.57 6.33
CA VAL A 49 1.70 1.23 7.68
C VAL A 49 0.63 0.52 8.49
N TYR A 50 -0.65 0.79 8.22
CA TYR A 50 -1.79 0.21 8.91
C TYR A 50 -2.13 -1.20 8.41
N ARG A 51 -2.61 -2.04 9.31
CA ARG A 51 -3.19 -3.35 9.00
C ARG A 51 -4.50 -3.21 8.22
N GLY A 52 -4.78 -4.17 7.34
CA GLY A 52 -6.00 -4.21 6.53
C GLY A 52 -5.96 -3.22 5.36
N LEU A 53 -6.98 -3.30 4.49
CA LEU A 53 -7.00 -2.58 3.22
C LEU A 53 -5.76 -2.88 2.34
N ASP A 54 -5.24 -4.10 2.35
CA ASP A 54 -3.98 -4.49 1.68
C ASP A 54 -4.06 -4.30 0.18
N ILE A 55 -5.19 -4.64 -0.44
CA ILE A 55 -5.38 -4.49 -1.89
C ILE A 55 -5.57 -3.02 -2.21
N THR A 56 -6.47 -2.35 -1.49
CA THR A 56 -6.84 -0.94 -1.68
C THR A 56 -5.65 0.00 -1.50
N THR A 57 -4.84 -0.21 -0.46
CA THR A 57 -3.60 0.55 -0.21
C THR A 57 -2.42 0.06 -1.05
N ASN A 58 -2.62 -0.98 -1.86
CA ASN A 58 -1.61 -1.60 -2.72
C ASN A 58 -0.32 -1.98 -1.98
N LYS A 59 -0.49 -2.67 -0.84
CA LYS A 59 0.64 -3.33 -0.19
C LYS A 59 1.17 -4.41 -1.12
N ILE A 60 2.48 -4.61 -1.08
CA ILE A 60 3.09 -5.73 -1.79
C ILE A 60 2.66 -7.05 -1.14
N ALA A 61 2.14 -7.97 -1.96
CA ALA A 61 1.70 -9.27 -1.50
C ALA A 61 2.87 -10.07 -0.91
N PRO A 62 2.68 -10.88 0.15
CA PRO A 62 3.75 -11.65 0.75
C PRO A 62 4.54 -12.53 -0.23
N ALA A 63 3.86 -13.12 -1.22
CA ALA A 63 4.49 -13.92 -2.28
C ALA A 63 5.46 -13.09 -3.13
N ASP A 64 5.09 -11.84 -3.45
CA ASP A 64 5.90 -10.94 -4.28
C ASP A 64 7.10 -10.37 -3.52
N ARG A 65 7.08 -10.41 -2.17
CA ARG A 65 8.22 -9.95 -1.35
C ARG A 65 9.45 -10.85 -1.49
N ARG A 66 9.31 -12.08 -2.01
CA ARG A 66 10.41 -13.05 -2.21
C ARG A 66 11.25 -13.31 -0.95
N GLY A 67 10.66 -13.15 0.23
CA GLY A 67 11.33 -13.33 1.52
C GLY A 67 12.07 -12.09 2.04
N PHE A 68 12.10 -10.97 1.32
CA PHE A 68 12.76 -9.75 1.78
C PHE A 68 11.93 -9.03 2.86
N PRO A 69 12.53 -8.69 4.02
CA PRO A 69 11.84 -7.94 5.07
C PRO A 69 11.37 -6.56 4.59
N HIS A 70 10.19 -6.15 5.05
CA HIS A 70 9.58 -4.84 4.75
C HIS A 70 9.14 -4.16 6.04
N HIS A 71 9.54 -2.90 6.23
CA HIS A 71 9.34 -2.13 7.47
C HIS A 71 8.91 -0.70 7.16
N PRO A 72 8.08 -0.06 7.99
CA PRO A 72 6.85 -0.62 8.51
C PRO A 72 5.84 -0.91 7.37
N LEU A 73 5.24 -2.10 7.37
CA LEU A 73 4.21 -2.49 6.40
C LEU A 73 3.13 -3.32 7.09
N GLY A 74 1.94 -2.76 7.29
CA GLY A 74 0.85 -3.40 8.02
C GLY A 74 1.19 -3.71 9.48
N SER A 75 2.00 -2.89 10.13
CA SER A 75 2.45 -3.12 11.50
C SER A 75 1.51 -2.52 12.55
N LEU A 76 0.79 -1.45 12.21
CA LEU A 76 -0.05 -0.72 13.17
C LEU A 76 -1.51 -1.12 13.12
N ASP A 77 -2.14 -1.11 14.30
CA ASP A 77 -3.58 -1.26 14.39
C ASP A 77 -4.25 0.07 13.97
N PRO A 78 -5.10 0.06 12.93
CA PRO A 78 -5.85 1.25 12.54
C PRO A 78 -6.83 1.75 13.62
N ASP A 79 -7.17 0.94 14.63
CA ASP A 79 -7.94 1.40 15.80
C ASP A 79 -7.14 2.29 16.77
N ASP A 80 -5.79 2.28 16.69
CA ASP A 80 -4.92 3.15 17.50
C ASP A 80 -4.95 4.63 17.06
N GLY A 81 -5.72 4.94 16.01
CA GLY A 81 -5.96 6.31 15.54
C GLY A 81 -5.03 6.78 14.43
N GLU A 82 -5.09 8.08 14.13
CA GLU A 82 -4.29 8.67 13.06
C GLU A 82 -2.85 8.93 13.53
N MET A 83 -1.89 8.42 12.77
CA MET A 83 -0.48 8.67 12.98
C MET A 83 -0.13 10.10 12.60
N THR A 84 0.59 10.78 13.49
CA THR A 84 1.10 12.13 13.22
C THR A 84 2.34 12.09 12.32
N PRO A 85 2.65 13.17 11.59
CA PRO A 85 3.88 13.24 10.78
C PRO A 85 5.16 13.04 11.60
N SER A 86 5.18 13.46 12.86
CA SER A 86 6.32 13.25 13.76
C SER A 86 6.50 11.79 14.13
N GLN A 87 5.42 11.08 14.46
CA GLN A 87 5.45 9.64 14.72
C GLN A 87 5.93 8.87 13.49
N PHE A 88 5.46 9.24 12.30
CA PHE A 88 5.88 8.60 11.05
C PHE A 88 7.39 8.78 10.79
N ARG A 89 7.90 9.99 11.02
CA ARG A 89 9.33 10.28 10.90
C ARG A 89 10.15 9.44 11.88
N SER A 90 9.77 9.42 13.16
CA SER A 90 10.45 8.63 14.18
C SER A 90 10.45 7.14 13.82
N LEU A 91 9.31 6.60 13.35
CA LEU A 91 9.20 5.22 12.91
C LEU A 91 10.14 4.90 11.74
N GLY A 92 10.32 5.82 10.80
CA GLY A 92 11.28 5.69 9.71
C GLY A 92 12.73 5.73 10.17
N ASP A 93 13.06 6.67 11.07
CA ASP A 93 14.41 6.80 11.64
C ASP A 93 14.80 5.55 12.46
N ASP A 94 13.84 5.01 13.23
CA ASP A 94 14.00 3.77 13.99
C ASP A 94 14.19 2.57 13.06
N ALA A 95 13.39 2.44 12.00
CA ALA A 95 13.53 1.36 11.03
C ALA A 95 14.89 1.41 10.30
N ILE A 96 15.36 2.61 9.91
CA ILE A 96 16.68 2.79 9.29
C ILE A 96 17.78 2.36 10.26
N SER A 97 17.69 2.80 11.52
CA SER A 97 18.69 2.51 12.55
C SER A 97 18.74 1.03 12.89
N ASP A 98 17.58 0.39 13.01
CA ASP A 98 17.40 -1.03 13.30
C ASP A 98 17.99 -1.91 12.17
N VAL A 99 17.63 -1.64 10.92
CA VAL A 99 18.17 -2.34 9.74
C VAL A 99 19.70 -2.17 9.66
N ALA A 100 20.19 -0.94 9.83
CA ALA A 100 21.61 -0.65 9.80
C ALA A 100 22.37 -1.34 10.95
N SER A 101 21.75 -1.47 12.13
CA SER A 101 22.36 -2.14 13.29
C SER A 101 22.56 -3.65 13.07
N ARG A 102 21.72 -4.28 12.23
CA ARG A 102 21.90 -5.67 11.76
C ARG A 102 22.98 -5.83 10.69
N GLY A 103 23.59 -4.74 10.24
CA GLY A 103 24.55 -4.74 9.13
C GLY A 103 23.91 -4.82 7.74
N ASN A 104 22.58 -4.70 7.66
CA ASN A 104 21.83 -4.72 6.41
C ASN A 104 21.72 -3.29 5.83
N LEU A 105 21.56 -3.20 4.51
CA LEU A 105 21.37 -1.95 3.80
C LEU A 105 19.88 -1.56 3.80
N PRO A 106 19.48 -0.42 4.40
CA PRO A 106 18.12 0.09 4.31
C PRO A 106 17.81 0.62 2.90
N ILE A 107 16.72 0.14 2.29
CA ILE A 107 16.22 0.59 0.98
C ILE A 107 14.88 1.32 1.17
N LEU A 108 14.90 2.64 1.14
CA LEU A 108 13.72 3.49 1.31
C LEU A 108 12.97 3.68 -0.02
N ALA A 109 11.70 3.26 -0.09
CA ALA A 109 10.84 3.47 -1.26
C ALA A 109 9.95 4.70 -1.06
N LEU A 110 10.26 5.80 -1.76
CA LEU A 110 9.57 7.10 -1.66
C LEU A 110 8.65 7.38 -2.85
N LEU A 111 7.53 8.04 -2.58
CA LEU A 111 6.70 8.66 -3.60
C LEU A 111 7.30 10.01 -4.02
N ALA A 112 7.48 10.19 -5.34
CA ALA A 112 7.91 11.47 -5.90
C ALA A 112 6.70 12.40 -6.03
N GLU A 113 6.57 13.42 -5.18
CA GLU A 113 5.34 14.24 -5.18
C GLU A 113 5.34 15.48 -6.08
N ARG A 114 6.43 15.89 -6.76
CA ARG A 114 6.40 17.22 -7.42
C ARG A 114 6.88 17.43 -8.84
N GLU A 115 7.60 16.52 -9.51
CA GLU A 115 8.09 16.82 -10.86
C GLU A 115 8.14 15.59 -11.78
N THR A 116 7.00 14.94 -12.01
CA THR A 116 6.94 13.96 -13.11
C THR A 116 6.77 14.73 -14.43
N ARG A 117 7.81 14.73 -15.28
CA ARG A 117 7.75 15.24 -16.67
C ARG A 117 6.47 14.74 -17.36
N LEU A 118 5.86 15.58 -18.20
CA LEU A 118 4.60 15.31 -18.92
C LEU A 118 4.58 13.93 -19.60
N GLU A 119 5.72 13.50 -20.15
CA GLU A 119 5.89 12.19 -20.78
C GLU A 119 5.67 11.02 -19.82
N VAL A 120 6.22 11.09 -18.60
CA VAL A 120 6.01 10.07 -17.57
C VAL A 120 4.57 10.11 -17.07
N ARG A 121 3.96 11.29 -16.98
CA ARG A 121 2.54 11.45 -16.62
C ARG A 121 1.61 10.78 -17.65
N LEU A 122 1.94 10.84 -18.94
CA LEU A 122 1.23 10.19 -20.05
C LEU A 122 1.39 8.66 -20.05
N LEU A 123 2.55 8.15 -19.63
CA LEU A 123 2.75 6.71 -19.46
C LEU A 123 1.96 6.19 -18.25
N LEU A 124 2.03 6.91 -17.14
CA LEU A 124 1.28 6.58 -15.92
C LEU A 124 -0.23 6.63 -16.13
N SER A 125 -0.74 7.57 -16.94
CA SER A 125 -2.19 7.65 -17.21
C SER A 125 -2.74 6.44 -17.96
N LYS A 126 -1.90 5.69 -18.69
CA LYS A 126 -2.31 4.46 -19.38
C LYS A 126 -2.28 3.22 -18.47
N ASP A 127 -1.40 3.20 -17.48
CA ASP A 127 -1.19 2.03 -16.63
C ASP A 127 -1.93 2.09 -15.29
N LEU A 128 -2.20 3.31 -14.79
CA LEU A 128 -2.95 3.48 -13.55
C LEU A 128 -4.39 2.94 -13.62
N PRO A 129 -5.17 3.15 -14.72
CA PRO A 129 -6.50 2.55 -14.86
C PRO A 129 -6.45 1.02 -14.88
N LYS A 130 -5.52 0.42 -15.65
CA LYS A 130 -5.34 -1.04 -15.70
C LYS A 130 -5.01 -1.62 -14.33
N ARG A 131 -4.31 -0.86 -13.50
CA ARG A 131 -4.01 -1.24 -12.12
C ARG A 131 -5.27 -1.20 -11.24
N VAL A 132 -6.09 -0.16 -11.35
CA VAL A 132 -7.39 -0.11 -10.65
C VAL A 132 -8.28 -1.29 -11.07
N ASP A 133 -8.36 -1.59 -12.37
CA ASP A 133 -9.10 -2.76 -12.86
C ASP A 133 -8.60 -4.06 -12.24
N ARG A 134 -7.27 -4.22 -12.14
CA ARG A 134 -6.66 -5.38 -11.48
C ARG A 134 -7.01 -5.44 -10.00
N MET A 135 -6.94 -4.30 -9.28
CA MET A 135 -7.31 -4.21 -7.86
C MET A 135 -8.75 -4.68 -7.64
N LEU A 136 -9.69 -4.22 -8.47
CA LEU A 136 -11.08 -4.64 -8.40
C LEU A 136 -11.24 -6.15 -8.67
N ARG A 137 -10.52 -6.69 -9.67
CA ARG A 137 -10.57 -8.13 -9.98
C ARG A 137 -10.04 -9.02 -8.87
N VAL A 138 -9.04 -8.57 -8.12
CA VAL A 138 -8.44 -9.36 -7.02
C VAL A 138 -9.15 -9.18 -5.68
N GLY A 139 -10.22 -8.38 -5.62
CA GLY A 139 -11.08 -8.28 -4.43
C GLY A 139 -11.02 -6.95 -3.68
N ALA A 140 -10.50 -5.86 -4.27
CA ALA A 140 -10.52 -4.54 -3.62
C ALA A 140 -11.94 -4.08 -3.26
N PHE A 141 -12.92 -4.44 -4.09
CA PHE A 141 -14.32 -4.11 -3.83
C PHE A 141 -14.84 -4.78 -2.55
N ASP A 142 -14.60 -6.07 -2.38
CA ASP A 142 -15.04 -6.84 -1.20
C ASP A 142 -14.36 -6.33 0.08
N GLU A 143 -13.09 -5.96 -0.03
CA GLU A 143 -12.31 -5.35 1.04
C GLU A 143 -12.91 -3.99 1.48
N LEU A 144 -13.29 -3.15 0.51
CA LEU A 144 -13.93 -1.85 0.76
C LEU A 144 -15.35 -1.99 1.33
N VAL A 145 -16.10 -3.01 0.91
CA VAL A 145 -17.40 -3.34 1.51
C VAL A 145 -17.24 -3.66 2.99
N GLY A 146 -16.29 -4.54 3.34
CA GLY A 146 -16.04 -4.91 4.73
C GLY A 146 -15.62 -3.70 5.58
N TYR A 147 -14.78 -2.83 5.01
CA TYR A 147 -14.39 -1.58 5.65
C TYR A 147 -15.56 -0.60 5.83
N TYR A 148 -16.44 -0.48 4.84
CA TYR A 148 -17.62 0.38 4.92
C TYR A 148 -18.58 -0.08 6.03
N ASP A 149 -18.88 -1.38 6.11
CA ASP A 149 -19.73 -1.94 7.17
C ASP A 149 -19.13 -1.73 8.56
N LEU A 150 -17.81 -1.92 8.72
CA LEU A 150 -17.11 -1.62 9.97
C LEU A 150 -17.36 -0.16 10.40
N ARG A 151 -17.15 0.80 9.48
CA ARG A 151 -17.34 2.23 9.78
C ARG A 151 -18.79 2.60 10.11
N ARG A 152 -19.78 1.89 9.58
CA ARG A 152 -21.19 2.10 9.98
C ARG A 152 -21.43 1.76 11.44
N THR A 153 -20.73 0.75 11.94
CA THR A 153 -20.85 0.28 13.34
C THR A 153 -19.92 1.01 14.30
N ASN A 154 -18.76 1.48 13.82
CA ASN A 154 -17.81 2.27 14.58
C ASN A 154 -17.21 3.40 13.70
N PRO A 155 -17.82 4.60 13.68
CA PRO A 155 -17.38 5.69 12.81
C PRO A 155 -15.99 6.24 13.13
N GLY A 156 -15.47 6.00 14.34
CA GLY A 156 -14.14 6.42 14.78
C GLY A 156 -13.03 5.41 14.45
N ALA A 157 -13.39 4.16 14.15
CA ALA A 157 -12.45 3.12 13.77
C ALA A 157 -11.71 3.49 12.49
N TRP A 158 -10.40 3.22 12.48
CA TRP A 158 -9.60 3.21 11.27
C TRP A 158 -9.54 4.57 10.54
N ALA A 159 -9.62 5.66 11.29
CA ALA A 159 -9.61 7.03 10.76
C ALA A 159 -8.36 7.34 9.91
N GLY A 160 -7.22 6.74 10.24
CA GLY A 160 -5.98 6.86 9.45
C GLY A 160 -6.09 6.27 8.04
N LEU A 161 -6.85 5.19 7.88
CA LEU A 161 -7.06 4.50 6.60
C LEU A 161 -8.14 5.14 5.72
N ARG A 162 -9.00 6.00 6.28
CA ARG A 162 -10.05 6.72 5.53
C ARG A 162 -9.47 7.59 4.41
N LYS A 163 -8.22 8.03 4.55
CA LYS A 163 -7.53 8.89 3.56
C LYS A 163 -6.94 8.10 2.39
N ALA A 164 -7.02 6.77 2.40
CA ALA A 164 -6.56 5.95 1.29
C ALA A 164 -7.41 6.23 0.04
N ILE A 165 -6.73 6.35 -1.10
CA ILE A 165 -7.38 6.59 -2.40
C ILE A 165 -8.31 5.41 -2.71
N GLY A 166 -9.54 5.71 -3.12
CA GLY A 166 -10.59 4.73 -3.38
C GLY A 166 -11.60 4.61 -2.23
N VAL A 167 -11.20 4.85 -0.98
CA VAL A 167 -12.10 4.69 0.17
C VAL A 167 -13.23 5.71 0.12
N LEU A 168 -12.91 7.00 -0.03
CA LEU A 168 -13.92 8.07 -0.08
C LEU A 168 -14.81 7.98 -1.34
N GLU A 169 -14.25 7.52 -2.45
CA GLU A 169 -14.96 7.33 -3.70
C GLU A 169 -15.99 6.20 -3.58
N PHE A 170 -15.60 5.06 -2.99
CA PHE A 170 -16.50 3.94 -2.75
C PHE A 170 -17.49 4.19 -1.61
N ASP A 171 -17.12 4.97 -0.59
CA ASP A 171 -18.05 5.42 0.45
C ASP A 171 -19.28 6.12 -0.16
N ARG A 172 -19.05 7.06 -1.08
CA ARG A 172 -20.13 7.76 -1.81
C ARG A 172 -20.95 6.82 -2.68
N TYR A 173 -20.31 5.81 -3.26
CA TYR A 173 -21.01 4.78 -4.03
C TYR A 173 -21.92 3.93 -3.14
N PHE A 174 -21.43 3.48 -1.98
CA PHE A 174 -22.17 2.65 -1.03
C PHE A 174 -23.27 3.43 -0.30
N GLU A 175 -23.14 4.74 -0.11
CA GLU A 175 -24.25 5.58 0.37
C GLU A 175 -25.45 5.53 -0.58
N LYS A 176 -25.20 5.45 -1.89
CA LYS A 176 -26.24 5.33 -2.92
C LYS A 176 -26.69 3.88 -3.13
N TYR A 177 -25.76 2.93 -3.03
CA TYR A 177 -25.97 1.51 -3.27
C TYR A 177 -25.38 0.68 -2.13
N PRO A 178 -26.08 0.60 -0.98
CA PRO A 178 -25.51 0.01 0.22
C PRO A 178 -25.31 -1.50 0.08
N PRO A 179 -24.19 -2.04 0.61
CA PRO A 179 -23.99 -3.48 0.70
C PRO A 179 -25.08 -4.22 1.46
N PRO A 180 -25.33 -5.50 1.11
CA PRO A 180 -25.98 -6.43 2.02
C PRO A 180 -25.14 -6.52 3.30
N ARG A 181 -25.79 -6.44 4.48
CA ARG A 181 -25.09 -6.51 5.76
C ARG A 181 -24.51 -7.89 6.02
N GLY A 182 -23.33 -7.95 6.62
CA GLY A 182 -22.74 -9.19 7.12
C GLY A 182 -21.97 -10.00 6.08
N VAL A 183 -21.62 -9.38 4.94
CA VAL A 183 -20.73 -9.98 3.94
C VAL A 183 -19.30 -9.85 4.44
N ARG A 184 -18.67 -10.97 4.79
CA ARG A 184 -17.27 -10.98 5.21
C ARG A 184 -16.34 -10.81 4.01
N PRO A 185 -15.11 -10.29 4.20
CA PRO A 185 -14.10 -10.33 3.15
C PRO A 185 -13.93 -11.77 2.62
N GLY A 186 -14.22 -11.98 1.33
CA GLY A 186 -14.21 -13.30 0.67
C GLY A 186 -15.58 -13.94 0.43
N ASP A 187 -16.65 -13.43 1.04
CA ASP A 187 -18.02 -13.78 0.68
C ASP A 187 -18.35 -13.08 -0.64
N ALA A 188 -18.24 -13.81 -1.75
CA ALA A 188 -18.36 -13.26 -3.11
C ALA A 188 -19.64 -12.43 -3.30
N TRP A 189 -19.48 -11.10 -3.35
CA TRP A 189 -20.55 -10.18 -3.71
C TRP A 189 -21.06 -10.53 -5.11
N GLY A 190 -22.30 -11.01 -5.21
CA GLY A 190 -22.96 -11.33 -6.49
C GLY A 190 -23.16 -12.81 -6.85
N ARG A 191 -22.95 -13.76 -5.92
CA ARG A 191 -23.43 -15.16 -6.10
C ARG A 191 -24.79 -15.46 -5.46
N ALA A 192 -25.26 -14.62 -4.54
CA ALA A 192 -26.57 -14.81 -3.91
C ALA A 192 -27.69 -14.15 -4.74
N GLY A 193 -28.28 -14.91 -5.66
CA GLY A 193 -29.72 -15.01 -5.93
C GLY A 193 -30.67 -13.79 -6.02
N GLY A 194 -30.20 -12.55 -6.13
CA GLY A 194 -31.06 -11.37 -6.30
C GLY A 194 -30.73 -10.62 -7.58
N GLU A 195 -31.76 -10.19 -8.32
CA GLU A 195 -31.63 -9.38 -9.54
C GLU A 195 -30.61 -8.25 -9.35
N GLN A 196 -29.58 -8.25 -10.20
CA GLN A 196 -28.63 -7.14 -10.27
C GLN A 196 -29.38 -5.90 -10.76
N PRO A 197 -29.21 -4.72 -10.12
CA PRO A 197 -29.72 -3.48 -10.67
C PRO A 197 -29.11 -3.28 -12.05
N SER A 198 -29.97 -3.05 -13.04
CA SER A 198 -29.66 -2.83 -14.46
C SER A 198 -28.72 -1.64 -14.64
N GLY A 199 -27.42 -1.86 -14.44
CA GLY A 199 -26.39 -0.82 -14.40
C GLY A 199 -25.05 -1.27 -13.82
N CYS A 200 -24.96 -2.43 -13.17
CA CYS A 200 -23.68 -2.96 -12.68
C CYS A 200 -22.79 -3.44 -13.84
N LEU A 201 -21.72 -2.69 -14.15
CA LEU A 201 -20.79 -2.97 -15.26
C LEU A 201 -19.95 -4.25 -15.08
N CYS A 202 -19.97 -4.89 -13.91
CA CYS A 202 -19.10 -6.00 -13.56
C CYS A 202 -19.29 -7.27 -14.41
N ARG A 203 -20.47 -7.48 -15.03
CA ARG A 203 -20.71 -8.67 -15.88
C ARG A 203 -20.48 -8.46 -17.39
N ARG A 204 -20.51 -7.22 -17.90
CA ARG A 204 -20.51 -7.01 -19.38
C ARG A 204 -19.17 -7.33 -20.07
N HIS A 205 -18.09 -7.50 -19.33
CA HIS A 205 -16.76 -7.77 -19.93
C HIS A 205 -16.28 -9.21 -19.78
N ASN A 206 -17.09 -10.13 -19.24
CA ASN A 206 -16.63 -11.49 -18.94
C ASN A 206 -17.07 -12.56 -19.97
N SER A 207 -17.75 -12.15 -21.05
CA SER A 207 -18.28 -13.09 -22.07
C SER A 207 -17.59 -13.03 -23.44
N GLU A 208 -16.66 -12.10 -23.68
CA GLU A 208 -16.03 -11.96 -25.01
C GLU A 208 -14.54 -11.62 -24.91
N VAL A 209 -13.70 -12.52 -24.39
CA VAL A 209 -12.28 -12.52 -24.80
C VAL A 209 -11.74 -13.97 -24.78
N PRO A 210 -11.14 -14.47 -25.87
CA PRO A 210 -10.58 -15.82 -25.92
C PRO A 210 -9.41 -15.98 -24.94
N ARG A 211 -9.29 -17.16 -24.35
CA ARG A 211 -8.10 -17.54 -23.58
C ARG A 211 -6.90 -17.60 -24.52
N LEU A 212 -5.86 -16.81 -24.22
CA LEU A 212 -4.48 -17.00 -24.67
C LEU A 212 -3.60 -17.07 -23.43
#